data_AF-A0A2C6MIQ4-F1
#
_entry.id   AF-A0A2C6MIQ4-F1
#
_cell.length_a   1.000
_cell.length_b   1.000
_cell.length_c   1.000
_cell.angle_alpha   90.00
_cell.angle_beta   90.00
_cell.angle_gamma   90.00
#
_symmetry.space_group_name_H-M   'P 1'
#
loop_
_entity.id
_entity.type
_entity.pdbx_description
1 polymer ?
#
loop_
_entity_poly.entity_id
_entity_poly.type
_entity_poly.pdbx_seq_one_letter_code
_entity_poly.pdbx_strand_id
1 'polypeptide(L)'
;MNRRRIFVKAPLLPIKPGESPCLEVVDSSTIRLPADFLLKGQKPRDPQPQVARLGNQFIQQNRGILGNFGITANIHYDGSSVDLILNTGTRIGAFPLLSPTSGKPDYGIIIKPRFDWSGIGPMLCKMGWKVTPFPLQLPLLPRSDRKIPPWVLSTTILLRIKEMLDRLERRLNFTESDLPAPRGSIKWPQYFTNLAHAHFLQVPCRYPDLRDDNNLKAAIHFTLRKQLASLETQRAAGYFVLQLIDLCHSLLKRVSSVTPKRPNSLNFSAWQRGNLQTRVFRDGLQAMEWTIDDRGLAGLGDLQGLPWILSMEEFFEAWIETVAGELTKRIGGILRVGRKRETVAPLVWNPSYVGSQKYLLPDLVLERAASDGNGIETIIFDAKYKGHWKI
;
A
#
# COMPACT_ATOMS: atom_id res chain seq x y z
N MET A 1 40.03 34.81 -4.67
CA MET A 1 39.71 33.38 -4.50
C MET A 1 38.24 33.15 -4.84
N ASN A 2 37.95 32.78 -6.10
CA ASN A 2 36.60 32.56 -6.61
C ASN A 2 36.31 31.05 -6.68
N ARG A 3 35.40 30.55 -5.84
CA ARG A 3 34.90 29.16 -5.93
C ARG A 3 33.85 29.06 -7.04
N ARG A 4 34.24 28.50 -8.19
CA ARG A 4 33.31 28.09 -9.27
C ARG A 4 32.47 26.90 -8.79
N ARG A 5 31.15 27.06 -8.73
CA ARG A 5 30.20 25.94 -8.64
C ARG A 5 30.14 25.26 -10.01
N ILE A 6 30.51 23.99 -10.06
CA ILE A 6 30.42 23.15 -11.27
C ILE A 6 28.97 22.66 -11.38
N PHE A 7 28.22 23.22 -12.31
CA PHE A 7 26.94 22.67 -12.76
C PHE A 7 27.23 21.53 -13.74
N VAL A 8 26.98 20.29 -13.33
CA VAL A 8 26.99 19.14 -14.25
C VAL A 8 25.65 19.14 -14.98
N LYS A 9 25.63 19.65 -16.22
CA LYS A 9 24.51 19.46 -17.16
C LYS A 9 24.48 17.98 -17.56
N ALA A 10 23.49 17.23 -17.11
CA ALA A 10 23.19 15.92 -17.69
C ALA A 10 22.72 16.11 -19.16
N PRO A 11 23.15 15.27 -20.12
CA PRO A 11 22.72 15.40 -21.50
C PRO A 11 21.25 15.00 -21.62
N LEU A 12 20.41 15.93 -22.07
CA LEU A 12 19.00 15.72 -22.34
C LEU A 12 18.86 14.87 -23.61
N LEU A 13 18.41 13.62 -23.48
CA LEU A 13 18.00 12.79 -24.61
C LEU A 13 16.62 13.27 -25.11
N PRO A 14 16.40 13.41 -26.43
CA PRO A 14 15.11 13.79 -26.97
C PRO A 14 14.10 12.65 -26.77
N ILE A 15 13.03 12.94 -26.02
CA ILE A 15 11.91 12.02 -25.76
C ILE A 15 11.19 11.72 -27.08
N LYS A 16 10.95 10.43 -27.41
CA LYS A 16 10.26 10.05 -28.65
C LYS A 16 8.75 10.31 -28.51
N PRO A 17 8.06 10.78 -29.58
CA PRO A 17 6.61 10.98 -29.54
C PRO A 17 5.89 9.64 -29.33
N GLY A 18 5.09 9.55 -28.26
CA GLY A 18 4.47 8.30 -27.78
C GLY A 18 5.03 7.80 -26.43
N GLU A 19 6.02 8.49 -25.88
CA GLU A 19 6.57 8.23 -24.55
C GLU A 19 6.03 9.23 -23.53
N SER A 20 4.96 8.88 -22.83
CA SER A 20 4.57 9.67 -21.66
C SER A 20 5.56 9.43 -20.51
N PRO A 21 6.21 10.48 -19.96
CA PRO A 21 7.21 10.35 -18.92
C PRO A 21 6.59 9.96 -17.58
N CYS A 22 7.25 9.02 -16.90
CA CYS A 22 7.06 8.74 -15.49
C CYS A 22 8.15 9.48 -14.71
N LEU A 23 7.79 10.57 -14.05
CA LEU A 23 8.68 11.46 -13.31
C LEU A 23 9.08 10.83 -11.99
N GLU A 24 10.36 10.93 -11.63
CA GLU A 24 10.87 10.47 -10.35
C GLU A 24 11.35 11.67 -9.53
N VAL A 25 10.83 11.79 -8.32
CA VAL A 25 11.15 12.87 -7.39
C VAL A 25 11.40 12.27 -6.02
N VAL A 26 12.16 12.95 -5.17
CA VAL A 26 12.39 12.53 -3.78
C VAL A 26 11.42 13.29 -2.86
N ASP A 27 10.99 12.70 -1.74
CA ASP A 27 10.21 13.43 -0.74
C ASP A 27 10.97 14.61 -0.14
N SER A 28 10.25 15.61 0.35
CA SER A 28 10.80 16.83 0.98
C SER A 28 11.85 17.55 0.11
N SER A 29 11.69 17.53 -1.21
CA SER A 29 12.66 18.09 -2.15
C SER A 29 12.01 19.04 -3.16
N THR A 30 12.83 19.90 -3.76
CA THR A 30 12.42 20.74 -4.88
C THR A 30 13.11 20.24 -6.14
N ILE A 31 12.33 19.91 -7.16
CA ILE A 31 12.82 19.53 -8.48
C ILE A 31 12.38 20.56 -9.52
N ARG A 32 13.28 20.86 -10.46
CA ARG A 32 13.03 21.74 -11.60
C ARG A 32 13.17 20.90 -12.86
N LEU A 33 12.09 20.83 -13.66
CA LEU A 33 11.98 20.00 -14.85
C LEU A 33 11.65 20.88 -16.05
N PRO A 34 12.34 20.75 -17.20
CA PRO A 34 11.94 21.41 -18.43
C PRO A 34 10.52 21.03 -18.82
N ALA A 35 9.62 22.01 -19.02
CA ALA A 35 8.21 21.73 -19.29
C ALA A 35 7.93 21.29 -20.74
N ASP A 36 8.97 21.12 -21.56
CA ASP A 36 8.90 20.67 -22.96
C ASP A 36 8.19 19.32 -23.14
N PHE A 37 8.21 18.45 -22.12
CA PHE A 37 7.53 17.13 -22.17
C PHE A 37 6.00 17.23 -22.25
N LEU A 38 5.43 18.41 -22.02
CA LEU A 38 3.99 18.68 -22.15
C LEU A 38 3.57 18.91 -23.61
N LEU A 39 4.51 19.23 -24.50
CA LEU A 39 4.24 19.38 -25.92
C LEU A 39 4.07 18.00 -26.57
N LYS A 40 2.92 17.81 -27.23
CA LYS A 40 2.66 16.66 -28.10
C LYS A 40 2.57 17.13 -29.55
N GLY A 41 3.32 16.51 -30.46
CA GLY A 41 3.30 16.81 -31.90
C GLY A 41 4.50 17.60 -32.41
N GLN A 42 4.35 18.26 -33.57
CA GLN A 42 5.41 19.08 -34.17
C GLN A 42 5.69 20.32 -33.32
N LYS A 43 6.97 20.59 -33.05
CA LYS A 43 7.39 21.75 -32.27
C LYS A 43 7.18 23.03 -33.11
N PRO A 44 6.42 24.03 -32.61
CA PRO A 44 6.29 25.32 -33.28
C PRO A 44 7.62 26.09 -33.26
N ARG A 45 7.70 27.15 -34.08
CA ARG A 45 8.90 27.98 -34.23
C ARG A 45 9.31 28.70 -32.93
N ASP A 46 8.34 29.06 -32.09
CA ASP A 46 8.56 29.44 -30.69
C ASP A 46 7.67 28.59 -29.75
N PRO A 47 8.22 27.59 -29.05
CA PRO A 47 7.45 26.72 -28.18
C PRO A 47 7.11 27.33 -26.82
N GLN A 48 7.81 28.39 -26.39
CA GLN A 48 7.77 28.81 -24.97
C GLN A 48 6.38 29.30 -24.51
N PRO A 49 5.64 30.14 -25.26
CA PRO A 49 4.31 30.57 -24.85
C PRO A 49 3.32 29.40 -24.75
N GLN A 50 3.42 28.43 -25.66
CA GLN A 50 2.57 27.25 -25.66
C GLN A 50 2.90 26.33 -24.47
N VAL A 51 4.18 26.13 -24.17
CA VAL A 51 4.65 25.35 -23.02
C VAL A 51 4.18 25.98 -21.71
N ALA A 52 4.29 27.30 -21.55
CA ALA A 52 3.81 28.00 -20.36
C ALA A 52 2.30 27.83 -20.16
N ARG A 53 1.51 27.95 -21.23
CA ARG A 53 0.05 27.73 -21.17
C ARG A 53 -0.29 26.29 -20.79
N LEU A 54 0.36 25.31 -21.42
CA LEU A 54 0.17 23.88 -21.12
C LEU A 54 0.63 23.55 -19.70
N GLY A 55 1.70 24.16 -19.21
CA GLY A 55 2.19 24.04 -17.85
C GLY A 55 1.19 24.52 -16.81
N ASN A 56 0.62 25.72 -17.01
CA ASN A 56 -0.43 26.25 -16.13
C ASN A 56 -1.68 25.35 -16.14
N GLN A 57 -2.10 24.87 -17.32
CA GLN A 57 -3.22 23.95 -17.44
C GLN A 57 -2.95 22.60 -16.76
N PHE A 58 -1.73 22.07 -16.91
CA PHE A 58 -1.29 20.84 -16.26
C PHE A 58 -1.36 20.95 -14.73
N ILE A 59 -0.87 22.07 -14.17
CA ILE A 59 -0.95 22.33 -12.72
C ILE A 59 -2.41 22.44 -12.27
N GLN A 60 -3.24 23.17 -13.02
CA GLN A 60 -4.64 23.39 -12.65
C GLN A 60 -5.44 22.08 -12.66
N GLN A 61 -5.31 21.27 -13.71
CA GLN A 61 -6.00 19.98 -13.83
C GLN A 61 -5.57 18.98 -12.75
N ASN A 62 -4.29 19.00 -12.35
CA ASN A 62 -3.75 18.07 -11.38
C ASN A 62 -3.72 18.61 -9.94
N ARG A 63 -4.24 19.83 -9.68
CA ARG A 63 -4.14 20.50 -8.37
C ARG A 63 -4.65 19.65 -7.22
N GLY A 64 -5.79 18.96 -7.39
CA GLY A 64 -6.36 18.09 -6.36
C GLY A 64 -5.48 16.88 -6.07
N ILE A 65 -4.97 16.22 -7.12
CA ILE A 65 -4.06 15.08 -6.98
C ILE A 65 -2.76 15.53 -6.30
N LEU A 66 -2.11 16.58 -6.82
CA LEU A 66 -0.87 17.13 -6.26
C LEU A 66 -1.03 17.54 -4.80
N GLY A 67 -2.13 18.24 -4.46
CA GLY A 67 -2.45 18.63 -3.09
C GLY A 67 -2.61 17.43 -2.14
N ASN A 68 -3.25 16.34 -2.59
CA ASN A 68 -3.38 15.11 -1.80
C ASN A 68 -2.03 14.44 -1.50
N PHE A 69 -0.99 14.69 -2.30
CA PHE A 69 0.37 14.22 -2.04
C PHE A 69 1.27 15.28 -1.38
N GLY A 70 0.71 16.44 -1.02
CA GLY A 70 1.47 17.54 -0.43
C GLY A 70 2.46 18.17 -1.42
N ILE A 71 2.19 18.09 -2.73
CA ILE A 71 3.02 18.71 -3.76
C ILE A 71 2.48 20.08 -4.11
N THR A 72 3.36 21.09 -4.11
CA THR A 72 3.08 22.39 -4.74
C THR A 72 3.82 22.48 -6.06
N ALA A 73 3.12 22.83 -7.13
CA ALA A 73 3.68 22.96 -8.46
C ALA A 73 3.57 24.41 -8.96
N ASN A 74 4.62 24.93 -9.56
CA ASN A 74 4.68 26.26 -10.16
C ASN A 74 5.40 26.21 -11.50
N ILE A 75 5.06 27.12 -12.42
CA ILE A 75 5.83 27.36 -13.64
C ILE A 75 6.79 28.52 -13.41
N HIS A 76 8.02 28.38 -13.87
CA HIS A 76 9.03 29.42 -13.88
C HIS A 76 9.58 29.61 -15.28
N TYR A 77 9.70 30.87 -15.71
CA TYR A 77 10.30 31.24 -16.99
C TYR A 77 11.54 32.07 -16.73
N ASP A 78 12.69 31.62 -17.25
CA ASP A 78 13.99 32.29 -17.05
C ASP A 78 14.38 33.21 -18.22
N GLY A 79 13.47 33.47 -19.15
CA GLY A 79 13.73 34.24 -20.38
C GLY A 79 14.13 33.38 -21.58
N SER A 80 14.46 32.11 -21.38
CA SER A 80 14.88 31.19 -22.45
C SER A 80 14.11 29.87 -22.46
N SER A 81 13.75 29.36 -21.28
CA SER A 81 13.06 28.11 -21.08
C SER A 81 11.98 28.22 -20.00
N VAL A 82 10.89 27.49 -20.23
CA VAL A 82 9.83 27.29 -19.25
C VAL A 82 10.09 26.00 -18.48
N ASP A 83 10.21 26.12 -17.16
CA ASP A 83 10.42 25.01 -16.25
C ASP A 83 9.22 24.81 -15.31
N LEU A 84 8.90 23.55 -15.05
CA LEU A 84 8.00 23.11 -14.01
C LEU A 84 8.80 22.87 -12.72
N ILE A 85 8.47 23.63 -11.68
CA ILE A 85 9.03 23.47 -10.33
C ILE A 85 8.01 22.69 -9.50
N LEU A 86 8.42 21.56 -8.95
CA LEU A 86 7.64 20.77 -8.01
C LEU A 86 8.34 20.78 -6.66
N ASN A 87 7.63 21.19 -5.61
CA ASN A 87 8.07 21.00 -4.22
C ASN A 87 7.26 19.86 -3.62
N THR A 88 7.91 18.76 -3.25
CA THR A 88 7.28 17.60 -2.64
C THR A 88 7.21 17.74 -1.13
N GLY A 89 6.12 17.23 -0.55
CA GLY A 89 5.97 17.10 0.90
C GLY A 89 6.63 15.82 1.45
N THR A 90 6.17 15.40 2.62
CA THR A 90 6.63 14.22 3.37
C THR A 90 5.94 12.91 2.96
N ARG A 91 5.17 12.90 1.86
CA ARG A 91 4.44 11.71 1.40
C ARG A 91 5.21 11.07 0.26
N ILE A 92 5.48 9.77 0.38
CA ILE A 92 6.03 8.96 -0.72
C ILE A 92 4.91 8.19 -1.41
N GLY A 93 5.14 7.75 -2.64
CA GLY A 93 4.13 6.99 -3.36
C GLY A 93 4.25 7.10 -4.87
N ALA A 94 3.24 6.60 -5.56
CA ALA A 94 3.20 6.57 -7.01
C ALA A 94 1.78 6.85 -7.48
N PHE A 95 1.60 7.74 -8.46
CA PHE A 95 0.26 8.13 -8.92
C PHE A 95 0.27 8.73 -10.33
N PRO A 96 -0.84 8.58 -11.08
CA PRO A 96 -0.96 9.15 -12.41
C PRO A 96 -1.24 10.66 -12.35
N LEU A 97 -0.88 11.36 -13.43
CA LEU A 97 -1.19 12.76 -13.68
C LEU A 97 -1.92 12.88 -15.02
N LEU A 98 -2.90 13.78 -15.05
CA LEU A 98 -3.70 14.09 -16.22
C LEU A 98 -2.91 14.95 -17.20
N SER A 99 -3.04 14.61 -18.48
CA SER A 99 -2.43 15.33 -19.57
C SER A 99 -3.19 16.63 -19.89
N PRO A 100 -2.49 17.76 -20.07
CA PRO A 100 -3.14 19.04 -20.35
C PRO A 100 -3.84 19.05 -21.72
N THR A 101 -3.40 18.19 -22.64
CA THR A 101 -3.93 18.13 -24.01
C THR A 101 -5.09 17.15 -24.18
N SER A 102 -5.03 16.00 -23.51
CA SER A 102 -6.00 14.89 -23.69
C SER A 102 -6.96 14.73 -22.51
N GLY A 103 -6.63 15.28 -21.33
CA GLY A 103 -7.36 15.03 -20.08
C GLY A 103 -7.26 13.59 -19.57
N LYS A 104 -6.48 12.73 -20.23
CA LYS A 104 -6.28 11.32 -19.85
C LYS A 104 -5.10 11.17 -18.89
N PRO A 105 -5.07 10.12 -18.04
CA PRO A 105 -3.97 9.83 -17.13
C PRO A 105 -2.75 9.28 -17.89
N ASP A 106 -2.15 10.14 -18.72
CA ASP A 106 -1.03 9.76 -19.57
C ASP A 106 0.30 9.87 -18.84
N TYR A 107 0.42 10.73 -17.83
CA TYR A 107 1.67 10.99 -17.11
C TYR A 107 1.70 10.23 -15.79
N GLY A 108 2.91 9.98 -15.28
CA GLY A 108 3.12 9.34 -13.98
C GLY A 108 4.10 10.11 -13.13
N ILE A 109 3.94 10.05 -11.81
CA ILE A 109 4.93 10.54 -10.86
C ILE A 109 5.16 9.51 -9.76
N ILE A 110 6.42 9.34 -9.39
CA ILE A 110 6.88 8.50 -8.29
C ILE A 110 7.68 9.39 -7.34
N ILE A 111 7.22 9.46 -6.10
CA ILE A 111 7.93 10.09 -5.00
C ILE A 111 8.65 8.98 -4.23
N LYS A 112 9.98 8.98 -4.34
CA LYS A 112 10.86 8.05 -3.63
C LYS A 112 11.21 8.58 -2.24
N PRO A 113 11.45 7.68 -1.29
CA PRO A 113 12.01 8.09 -0.01
C PRO A 113 13.46 8.57 -0.15
N ARG A 114 13.82 9.62 0.58
CA ARG A 114 15.19 10.16 0.65
C ARG A 114 16.23 9.19 1.21
N PHE A 115 15.77 8.22 2.01
CA PHE A 115 16.59 7.14 2.57
C PHE A 115 16.63 5.89 1.68
N ASP A 116 16.07 5.98 0.47
CA ASP A 116 15.91 4.90 -0.48
C ASP A 116 15.06 3.72 0.05
N TRP A 117 14.69 2.81 -0.85
CA TRP A 117 13.88 1.63 -0.50
C TRP A 117 14.63 0.66 0.43
N SER A 118 15.96 0.62 0.31
CA SER A 118 16.84 -0.20 1.14
C SER A 118 16.88 0.24 2.60
N GLY A 119 16.67 1.54 2.89
CA GLY A 119 16.57 2.06 4.24
C GLY A 119 15.21 1.81 4.89
N ILE A 120 14.13 2.00 4.12
CA ILE A 120 12.76 1.87 4.66
C ILE A 120 12.37 0.41 4.93
N GLY A 121 12.75 -0.53 4.06
CA GLY A 121 12.37 -1.93 4.18
C GLY A 121 12.70 -2.57 5.55
N PRO A 122 13.97 -2.50 6.02
CA PRO A 122 14.36 -3.00 7.34
C PRO A 122 13.62 -2.33 8.50
N MET A 123 13.36 -1.02 8.41
CA MET A 123 12.62 -0.29 9.44
C MET A 123 11.17 -0.77 9.52
N LEU A 124 10.47 -0.88 8.39
CA LEU A 124 9.11 -1.43 8.33
C LEU A 124 9.02 -2.84 8.91
N CYS A 125 9.98 -3.68 8.55
CA CYS A 125 10.13 -5.03 9.07
C CYS A 125 10.29 -5.03 10.60
N LYS A 126 11.22 -4.23 11.14
CA LYS A 126 11.46 -4.16 12.59
C LYS A 126 10.28 -3.60 13.38
N MET A 127 9.52 -2.67 12.80
CA MET A 127 8.27 -2.16 13.37
C MET A 127 7.14 -3.20 13.36
N GLY A 128 7.28 -4.30 12.61
CA GLY A 128 6.19 -5.27 12.41
C GLY A 128 5.11 -4.74 11.47
N TRP A 129 5.48 -3.92 10.49
CA TRP A 129 4.58 -3.39 9.45
C TRP A 129 3.37 -2.61 10.01
N LYS A 130 3.57 -1.86 11.11
CA LYS A 130 2.54 -1.00 11.73
C LYS A 130 1.94 0.04 10.78
N VAL A 131 2.73 0.44 9.79
CA VAL A 131 2.36 1.38 8.72
C VAL A 131 2.68 0.69 7.40
N THR A 132 1.76 0.78 6.44
CA THR A 132 1.88 0.13 5.14
C THR A 132 1.45 1.08 4.02
N PRO A 133 1.99 0.95 2.80
CA PRO A 133 1.48 1.65 1.63
C PRO A 133 -0.04 1.53 1.50
N PHE A 134 -0.71 2.66 1.35
CA PHE A 134 -2.15 2.74 1.13
C PHE A 134 -2.45 2.86 -0.37
N PRO A 135 -3.08 1.85 -0.99
CA PRO A 135 -3.48 1.90 -2.39
C PRO A 135 -4.62 2.89 -2.61
N LEU A 136 -4.58 3.62 -3.72
CA LEU A 136 -5.52 4.69 -4.03
C LEU A 136 -6.52 4.26 -5.10
N GLN A 137 -7.71 4.86 -5.06
CA GLN A 137 -8.72 4.75 -6.11
C GLN A 137 -8.44 5.77 -7.22
N LEU A 138 -7.26 5.65 -7.84
CA LEU A 138 -6.86 6.45 -8.99
C LEU A 138 -6.70 5.55 -10.22
N PRO A 139 -6.68 6.11 -11.44
CA PRO A 139 -6.32 5.36 -12.62
C PRO A 139 -4.97 4.66 -12.46
N LEU A 140 -4.74 3.59 -13.23
CA LEU A 140 -3.46 2.90 -13.19
C LEU A 140 -2.35 3.83 -13.68
N LEU A 141 -1.19 3.71 -13.03
CA LEU A 141 -0.02 4.54 -13.28
C LEU A 141 0.68 4.06 -14.55
N PRO A 142 0.71 4.84 -15.63
CA PRO A 142 1.45 4.44 -16.83
C PRO A 142 2.96 4.35 -16.55
N ARG A 143 3.58 3.27 -17.05
CA ARG A 143 5.03 3.02 -17.12
C ARG A 143 5.76 3.19 -15.78
N SER A 144 5.20 2.58 -14.73
CA SER A 144 5.83 2.51 -13.39
C SER A 144 6.90 1.42 -13.26
N ASP A 145 7.09 0.67 -14.33
CA ASP A 145 7.66 -0.67 -14.31
C ASP A 145 9.11 -0.61 -13.83
N ARG A 146 9.46 -1.50 -12.90
CA ARG A 146 10.79 -1.64 -12.28
C ARG A 146 11.29 -0.45 -11.47
N LYS A 147 10.55 0.66 -11.36
CA LYS A 147 10.94 1.83 -10.55
C LYS A 147 10.64 1.66 -9.07
N ILE A 148 9.63 0.83 -8.75
CA ILE A 148 9.18 0.54 -7.40
C ILE A 148 9.48 -0.94 -7.13
N PRO A 149 10.19 -1.27 -6.04
CA PRO A 149 10.42 -2.66 -5.68
C PRO A 149 9.08 -3.37 -5.38
N PRO A 150 8.81 -4.55 -6.00
CA PRO A 150 7.53 -5.24 -5.80
C PRO A 150 7.22 -5.59 -4.34
N TRP A 151 8.24 -5.82 -3.50
CA TRP A 151 8.02 -6.08 -2.08
C TRP A 151 7.18 -4.99 -1.40
N VAL A 152 7.26 -3.72 -1.86
CA VAL A 152 6.52 -2.60 -1.27
C VAL A 152 5.02 -2.87 -1.29
N LEU A 153 4.46 -3.28 -2.42
CA LEU A 153 3.03 -3.58 -2.55
C LEU A 153 2.67 -4.98 -2.05
N SER A 154 3.59 -5.95 -2.17
CA SER A 154 3.40 -7.29 -1.60
C SER A 154 3.14 -7.22 -0.09
N THR A 155 3.73 -6.26 0.64
CA THR A 155 3.46 -6.10 2.09
C THR A 155 1.97 -5.85 2.36
N THR A 156 1.39 -4.85 1.71
CA THR A 156 -0.04 -4.50 1.84
C THR A 156 -0.93 -5.66 1.41
N ILE A 157 -0.57 -6.36 0.33
CA ILE A 157 -1.35 -7.49 -0.17
C ILE A 157 -1.34 -8.65 0.83
N LEU A 158 -0.17 -9.08 1.29
CA LEU A 158 -0.03 -10.19 2.23
C LEU A 158 -0.73 -9.91 3.56
N LEU A 159 -0.64 -8.69 4.07
CA LEU A 159 -1.30 -8.31 5.32
C LEU A 159 -2.83 -8.28 5.20
N ARG A 160 -3.36 -7.77 4.08
CA ARG A 160 -4.81 -7.82 3.79
C ARG A 160 -5.32 -9.25 3.64
N ILE A 161 -4.56 -10.12 2.96
CA ILE A 161 -4.90 -11.54 2.84
C ILE A 161 -4.84 -12.24 4.19
N LYS A 162 -3.82 -11.96 5.01
CA LYS A 162 -3.72 -12.49 6.38
C LYS A 162 -4.95 -12.10 7.19
N GLU A 163 -5.32 -10.83 7.21
CA GLU A 163 -6.48 -10.36 7.98
C GLU A 163 -7.79 -10.97 7.48
N MET A 164 -7.93 -11.13 6.16
CA MET A 164 -9.07 -11.82 5.56
C MET A 164 -9.13 -13.30 5.95
N LEU A 165 -8.00 -14.00 5.98
CA LEU A 165 -7.92 -15.39 6.45
C LEU A 165 -8.18 -15.52 7.95
N ASP A 166 -7.77 -14.54 8.76
CA ASP A 166 -7.99 -14.50 10.21
C ASP A 166 -9.48 -14.34 10.55
N ARG A 167 -10.27 -13.73 9.65
CA ARG A 167 -11.72 -13.51 9.79
C ARG A 167 -12.58 -14.37 8.87
N LEU A 168 -12.01 -15.40 8.24
CA LEU A 168 -12.74 -16.24 7.31
C LEU A 168 -13.73 -17.10 8.09
N GLU A 169 -15.01 -16.74 8.01
CA GLU A 169 -16.09 -17.46 8.68
C GLU A 169 -16.34 -18.82 8.00
N ARG A 170 -16.51 -19.86 8.82
CA ARG A 170 -16.93 -21.17 8.32
C ARG A 170 -18.41 -21.09 7.93
N ARG A 171 -18.75 -21.50 6.72
CA ARG A 171 -20.13 -21.46 6.20
C ARG A 171 -20.76 -22.85 6.27
N LEU A 172 -22.07 -22.88 6.55
CA LEU A 172 -22.87 -24.10 6.37
C LEU A 172 -23.11 -24.30 4.88
N ASN A 173 -22.42 -25.26 4.28
CA ASN A 173 -22.65 -25.69 2.90
C ASN A 173 -23.26 -27.09 2.90
N PHE A 174 -24.30 -27.32 2.09
CA PHE A 174 -24.83 -28.66 1.90
C PHE A 174 -23.86 -29.49 1.08
N THR A 175 -23.32 -30.55 1.67
CA THR A 175 -22.46 -31.51 0.99
C THR A 175 -23.27 -32.76 0.68
N GLU A 176 -23.02 -33.34 -0.48
CA GLU A 176 -23.59 -34.62 -0.89
C GLU A 176 -22.46 -35.65 -0.94
N SER A 177 -22.60 -36.75 -0.19
CA SER A 177 -21.61 -37.81 -0.14
C SER A 177 -22.25 -39.14 0.25
N ASP A 178 -21.71 -40.23 -0.30
CA ASP A 178 -22.05 -41.58 0.14
C ASP A 178 -21.35 -41.89 1.45
N LEU A 179 -22.13 -42.21 2.48
CA LEU A 179 -21.63 -42.48 3.83
C LEU A 179 -22.04 -43.90 4.28
N PRO A 180 -21.24 -44.55 5.14
CA PRO A 180 -21.58 -45.83 5.74
C PRO A 180 -22.76 -45.75 6.73
N ALA A 181 -23.15 -44.54 7.14
CA ALA A 181 -24.26 -44.29 8.04
C ALA A 181 -25.01 -43.02 7.60
N PRO A 182 -26.34 -42.94 7.82
CA PRO A 182 -27.15 -41.81 7.39
C PRO A 182 -26.77 -40.53 8.17
N ARG A 183 -26.55 -39.44 7.44
CA ARG A 183 -26.27 -38.11 8.00
C ARG A 183 -27.10 -37.05 7.28
N GLY A 184 -27.91 -36.29 8.01
CA GLY A 184 -28.81 -35.30 7.40
C GLY A 184 -29.92 -35.94 6.57
N SER A 185 -30.20 -35.41 5.38
CA SER A 185 -31.24 -35.93 4.47
C SER A 185 -30.69 -37.00 3.54
N ILE A 186 -31.36 -38.16 3.46
CA ILE A 186 -31.00 -39.25 2.55
C ILE A 186 -31.66 -39.02 1.18
N LYS A 187 -30.91 -39.22 0.10
CA LYS A 187 -31.45 -39.23 -1.27
C LYS A 187 -32.03 -40.61 -1.59
N TRP A 188 -33.25 -40.85 -1.14
CA TRP A 188 -33.93 -42.15 -1.30
C TRP A 188 -33.91 -42.72 -2.73
N PRO A 189 -34.18 -41.94 -3.80
CA PRO A 189 -34.15 -42.48 -5.15
C PRO A 189 -32.79 -43.07 -5.54
N GLN A 190 -31.69 -42.38 -5.17
CA GLN A 190 -30.33 -42.87 -5.42
C GLN A 190 -29.98 -44.06 -4.50
N TYR A 191 -30.44 -44.04 -3.24
CA TYR A 191 -30.17 -45.14 -2.33
C TYR A 191 -30.86 -46.45 -2.76
N PHE A 192 -32.09 -46.38 -3.26
CA PHE A 192 -32.77 -47.57 -3.83
C PHE A 192 -31.98 -48.18 -4.99
N THR A 193 -31.36 -47.36 -5.84
CA THR A 193 -30.45 -47.84 -6.89
C THR A 193 -29.21 -48.51 -6.28
N ASN A 194 -28.59 -47.93 -5.24
CA ASN A 194 -27.43 -48.54 -4.58
C ASN A 194 -27.77 -49.89 -3.93
N LEU A 195 -28.97 -50.01 -3.32
CA LEU A 195 -29.47 -51.27 -2.75
C LEU A 195 -29.64 -52.36 -3.80
N ALA A 196 -30.17 -52.01 -4.99
CA ALA A 196 -30.31 -52.96 -6.11
C ALA A 196 -28.96 -53.50 -6.62
N HIS A 197 -27.87 -52.72 -6.45
CA HIS A 197 -26.50 -53.12 -6.81
C HIS A 197 -25.70 -53.67 -5.60
N ALA A 198 -26.35 -54.04 -4.50
CA ALA A 198 -25.74 -54.55 -3.28
C ALA A 198 -24.73 -53.60 -2.59
N HIS A 199 -24.82 -52.30 -2.84
CA HIS A 199 -24.03 -51.26 -2.16
C HIS A 199 -24.73 -50.74 -0.89
N PHE A 200 -25.05 -51.65 0.04
CA PHE A 200 -25.85 -51.36 1.24
C PHE A 200 -25.25 -50.27 2.16
N LEU A 201 -23.92 -50.19 2.19
CA LEU A 201 -23.15 -49.25 3.01
C LEU A 201 -22.87 -47.92 2.30
N GLN A 202 -23.40 -47.69 1.10
CA GLN A 202 -23.26 -46.41 0.39
C GLN A 202 -24.58 -45.65 0.45
N VAL A 203 -24.79 -44.94 1.56
CA VAL A 203 -26.00 -44.14 1.77
C VAL A 203 -25.78 -42.73 1.22
N PRO A 204 -26.39 -42.35 0.08
CA PRO A 204 -26.24 -41.02 -0.50
C PRO A 204 -26.94 -40.00 0.41
N CYS A 205 -26.14 -39.21 1.10
CA CYS A 205 -26.60 -38.26 2.11
C CYS A 205 -26.33 -36.82 1.66
N ARG A 206 -27.27 -35.91 1.92
CA ARG A 206 -27.12 -34.46 1.84
C ARG A 206 -27.25 -33.87 3.24
N TYR A 207 -26.19 -33.27 3.75
CA TYR A 207 -26.15 -32.67 5.09
C TYR A 207 -25.46 -31.30 5.10
N PRO A 208 -25.86 -30.40 6.02
CA PRO A 208 -25.11 -29.17 6.23
C PRO A 208 -23.76 -29.50 6.88
N ASP A 209 -22.68 -29.09 6.23
CA ASP A 209 -21.33 -29.21 6.75
C ASP A 209 -20.73 -27.82 6.91
N LEU A 210 -20.10 -27.58 8.06
CA LEU A 210 -19.51 -26.29 8.38
C LEU A 210 -18.12 -26.22 7.75
N ARG A 211 -18.05 -25.76 6.50
CA ARG A 211 -16.82 -25.69 5.71
C ARG A 211 -16.45 -24.27 5.36
N ASP A 212 -15.16 -24.04 5.24
CA ASP A 212 -14.66 -22.82 4.62
C ASP A 212 -15.05 -22.78 3.14
N ASP A 213 -15.16 -21.59 2.56
CA ASP A 213 -15.35 -21.44 1.12
C ASP A 213 -14.09 -21.92 0.39
N ASN A 214 -14.14 -23.17 -0.09
CA ASN A 214 -13.03 -23.80 -0.81
C ASN A 214 -12.67 -23.04 -2.09
N ASN A 215 -13.64 -22.42 -2.78
CA ASN A 215 -13.35 -21.64 -3.98
C ASN A 215 -12.55 -20.38 -3.64
N LEU A 216 -12.93 -19.70 -2.55
CA LEU A 216 -12.19 -18.56 -2.04
C LEU A 216 -10.79 -18.97 -1.57
N LYS A 217 -10.65 -20.07 -0.81
CA LYS A 217 -9.34 -20.60 -0.40
C LYS A 217 -8.46 -20.98 -1.59
N ALA A 218 -9.02 -21.61 -2.62
CA ALA A 218 -8.31 -21.93 -3.86
C ALA A 218 -7.77 -20.67 -4.55
N ALA A 219 -8.57 -19.60 -4.56
CA ALA A 219 -8.18 -18.32 -5.14
C ALA A 219 -7.12 -17.62 -4.29
N ILE A 220 -7.25 -17.61 -2.95
CA ILE A 220 -6.21 -17.12 -2.03
C ILE A 220 -4.91 -17.89 -2.24
N HIS A 221 -4.98 -19.21 -2.36
CA HIS A 221 -3.82 -20.06 -2.60
C HIS A 221 -3.13 -19.67 -3.93
N PHE A 222 -3.89 -19.48 -5.02
CA PHE A 222 -3.33 -18.99 -6.28
C PHE A 222 -2.65 -17.62 -6.13
N THR A 223 -3.30 -16.67 -5.48
CA THR A 223 -2.76 -15.32 -5.21
C THR A 223 -1.46 -15.37 -4.40
N LEU A 224 -1.41 -16.16 -3.33
CA LEU A 224 -0.22 -16.30 -2.49
C LEU A 224 0.96 -16.94 -3.25
N ARG A 225 0.73 -17.93 -4.10
CA ARG A 225 1.81 -18.51 -4.94
C ARG A 225 2.39 -17.48 -5.91
N LYS A 226 1.54 -16.63 -6.47
CA LYS A 226 1.97 -15.55 -7.36
C LYS A 226 2.79 -14.48 -6.61
N GLN A 227 2.36 -14.10 -5.41
CA GLN A 227 3.13 -13.20 -4.54
C GLN A 227 4.48 -13.81 -4.14
N LEU A 228 4.50 -15.09 -3.78
CA LEU A 228 5.73 -15.81 -3.45
C LEU A 228 6.72 -15.76 -4.63
N ALA A 229 6.29 -16.15 -5.83
CA ALA A 229 7.13 -16.13 -7.02
C ALA A 229 7.72 -14.72 -7.29
N SER A 230 6.93 -13.66 -7.08
CA SER A 230 7.42 -12.29 -7.21
C SER A 230 8.47 -11.92 -6.14
N LEU A 231 8.22 -12.24 -4.87
CA LEU A 231 9.14 -11.97 -3.77
C LEU A 231 10.46 -12.74 -3.90
N GLU A 232 10.41 -13.95 -4.45
CA GLU A 232 11.60 -14.78 -4.67
C GLU A 232 12.60 -14.13 -5.63
N THR A 233 12.13 -13.32 -6.60
CA THR A 233 13.00 -12.55 -7.49
C THR A 233 13.83 -11.47 -6.76
N GLN A 234 13.43 -11.09 -5.55
CA GLN A 234 14.02 -10.00 -4.75
C GLN A 234 14.70 -10.49 -3.47
N ARG A 235 15.05 -11.77 -3.37
CA ARG A 235 15.76 -12.31 -2.20
C ARG A 235 17.03 -11.54 -1.84
N ALA A 236 17.72 -10.96 -2.83
CA ALA A 236 18.92 -10.16 -2.65
C ALA A 236 18.66 -8.74 -2.05
N ALA A 237 17.41 -8.28 -1.98
CA ALA A 237 17.10 -6.93 -1.50
C ALA A 237 17.27 -6.77 0.02
N GLY A 238 17.23 -7.86 0.79
CA GLY A 238 17.56 -7.87 2.22
C GLY A 238 16.68 -8.80 3.06
N TYR A 239 17.02 -8.91 4.35
CA TYR A 239 16.36 -9.78 5.32
C TYR A 239 14.84 -9.53 5.46
N PHE A 240 14.39 -8.29 5.28
CA PHE A 240 12.97 -7.95 5.34
C PHE A 240 12.14 -8.64 4.24
N VAL A 241 12.73 -8.93 3.07
CA VAL A 241 12.06 -9.72 2.01
C VAL A 241 11.95 -11.18 2.43
N LEU A 242 12.97 -11.74 3.09
CA LEU A 242 12.93 -13.10 3.61
C LEU A 242 11.82 -13.26 4.65
N GLN A 243 11.62 -12.29 5.54
CA GLN A 243 10.48 -12.29 6.46
C GLN A 243 9.13 -12.26 5.74
N LEU A 244 9.00 -11.53 4.62
CA LEU A 244 7.78 -11.53 3.82
C LEU A 244 7.56 -12.87 3.12
N ILE A 245 8.63 -13.53 2.68
CA ILE A 245 8.59 -14.90 2.13
C ILE A 245 8.12 -15.88 3.22
N ASP A 246 8.66 -15.79 4.43
CA ASP A 246 8.25 -16.61 5.57
C ASP A 246 6.78 -16.37 5.95
N LEU A 247 6.34 -15.11 5.95
CA LEU A 247 4.94 -14.75 6.11
C LEU A 247 4.08 -15.41 5.01
N CYS A 248 4.48 -15.32 3.75
CA CYS A 248 3.77 -15.93 2.63
C CYS A 248 3.68 -17.46 2.78
N HIS A 249 4.77 -18.14 3.16
CA HIS A 249 4.77 -19.57 3.46
C HIS A 249 3.82 -19.93 4.60
N SER A 250 3.80 -19.14 5.68
CA SER A 250 2.89 -19.37 6.81
C SER A 250 1.42 -19.27 6.37
N LEU A 251 1.08 -18.34 5.47
CA LEU A 251 -0.26 -18.19 4.91
C LEU A 251 -0.59 -19.32 3.93
N LEU A 252 0.35 -19.75 3.10
CA LEU A 252 0.18 -20.89 2.18
C LEU A 252 -0.13 -22.18 2.95
N LYS A 253 0.53 -22.41 4.09
CA LYS A 253 0.24 -23.57 4.96
C LYS A 253 -1.21 -23.59 5.45
N ARG A 254 -1.88 -22.43 5.60
CA ARG A 254 -3.29 -22.36 6.03
C ARG A 254 -4.29 -22.70 4.92
N VAL A 255 -3.87 -22.62 3.65
CA VAL A 255 -4.72 -22.88 2.48
C VAL A 255 -4.26 -24.09 1.67
N SER A 256 -3.31 -24.88 2.20
CA SER A 256 -2.71 -26.02 1.52
C SER A 256 -3.69 -27.18 1.28
N SER A 257 -4.82 -27.22 1.98
CA SER A 257 -5.85 -28.25 1.83
C SER A 257 -6.62 -28.17 0.50
N VAL A 258 -6.50 -27.07 -0.24
CA VAL A 258 -7.21 -26.84 -1.50
C VAL A 258 -6.22 -26.59 -2.62
N THR A 259 -6.49 -27.10 -3.82
CA THR A 259 -5.67 -26.84 -5.00
C THR A 259 -5.79 -25.37 -5.44
N PRO A 260 -4.69 -24.72 -5.85
CA PRO A 260 -4.74 -23.32 -6.29
C PRO A 260 -5.54 -23.21 -7.59
N LYS A 261 -6.48 -22.26 -7.64
CA LYS A 261 -7.31 -22.01 -8.81
C LYS A 261 -7.39 -20.52 -9.07
N ARG A 262 -7.10 -20.09 -10.31
CA ARG A 262 -7.29 -18.69 -10.72
C ARG A 262 -8.80 -18.37 -10.70
N PRO A 263 -9.24 -17.35 -9.95
CA PRO A 263 -10.65 -16.94 -9.99
C PRO A 263 -10.97 -16.22 -11.31
N ASN A 264 -12.22 -16.32 -11.74
CA ASN A 264 -12.76 -15.58 -12.88
C ASN A 264 -13.56 -14.35 -12.40
N SER A 265 -13.95 -13.47 -13.33
CA SER A 265 -14.74 -12.27 -13.02
C SER A 265 -16.09 -12.58 -12.36
N LEU A 266 -16.71 -13.71 -12.72
CA LEU A 266 -17.96 -14.17 -12.11
C LEU A 266 -17.80 -14.48 -10.62
N ASN A 267 -16.69 -15.11 -10.23
CA ASN A 267 -16.39 -15.41 -8.83
C ASN A 267 -16.23 -14.12 -8.00
N PHE A 268 -15.51 -13.13 -8.53
CA PHE A 268 -15.37 -11.82 -7.86
C PHE A 268 -16.72 -11.12 -7.68
N SER A 269 -17.54 -11.07 -8.73
CA SER A 269 -18.90 -10.50 -8.66
C SER A 269 -19.80 -11.26 -7.68
N ALA A 270 -19.63 -12.57 -7.54
CA ALA A 270 -20.36 -13.36 -6.55
C ALA A 270 -19.91 -13.05 -5.12
N TRP A 271 -18.60 -12.95 -4.88
CA TRP A 271 -18.06 -12.63 -3.55
C TRP A 271 -18.37 -11.20 -3.12
N GLN A 272 -18.32 -10.23 -4.02
CA GLN A 272 -18.67 -8.84 -3.73
C GLN A 272 -20.15 -8.66 -3.37
N ARG A 273 -21.05 -9.44 -4.00
CA ARG A 273 -22.49 -9.42 -3.71
C ARG A 273 -22.89 -10.27 -2.50
N GLY A 274 -21.98 -11.10 -1.99
CA GLY A 274 -22.26 -11.96 -0.84
C GLY A 274 -22.42 -11.19 0.47
N ASN A 275 -22.91 -11.90 1.50
CA ASN A 275 -23.22 -11.32 2.82
C ASN A 275 -21.98 -10.90 3.63
N LEU A 276 -20.76 -11.28 3.23
CA LEU A 276 -19.51 -10.91 3.93
C LEU A 276 -19.00 -9.53 3.49
N GLN A 277 -19.80 -8.48 3.70
CA GLN A 277 -19.41 -7.10 3.35
C GLN A 277 -18.57 -6.41 4.41
N THR A 278 -17.75 -7.15 5.17
CA THR A 278 -16.80 -6.52 6.08
C THR A 278 -15.75 -5.78 5.28
N ARG A 279 -15.24 -4.67 5.83
CA ARG A 279 -14.15 -3.91 5.22
C ARG A 279 -12.94 -4.80 4.90
N VAL A 280 -12.59 -5.69 5.83
CA VAL A 280 -11.48 -6.63 5.69
C VAL A 280 -11.65 -7.55 4.49
N PHE A 281 -12.86 -8.08 4.28
CA PHE A 281 -13.13 -8.94 3.13
C PHE A 281 -13.01 -8.19 1.82
N ARG A 282 -13.55 -6.95 1.75
CA ARG A 282 -13.40 -6.09 0.56
C ARG A 282 -11.94 -5.75 0.28
N ASP A 283 -11.19 -5.37 1.30
CA ASP A 283 -9.77 -5.02 1.18
C ASP A 283 -8.93 -6.22 0.72
N GLY A 284 -9.24 -7.42 1.22
CA GLY A 284 -8.61 -8.69 0.83
C GLY A 284 -8.95 -9.11 -0.61
N LEU A 285 -10.21 -9.04 -1.02
CA LEU A 285 -10.62 -9.31 -2.40
C LEU A 285 -9.95 -8.35 -3.39
N GLN A 286 -9.89 -7.07 -3.03
CA GLN A 286 -9.21 -6.05 -3.84
C GLN A 286 -7.73 -6.37 -4.00
N ALA A 287 -7.06 -6.81 -2.94
CA ALA A 287 -5.66 -7.22 -2.98
C ALA A 287 -5.41 -8.46 -3.86
N MET A 288 -6.38 -9.39 -3.89
CA MET A 288 -6.34 -10.53 -4.80
C MET A 288 -6.48 -10.10 -6.25
N GLU A 289 -7.46 -9.25 -6.57
CA GLU A 289 -7.71 -8.73 -7.92
C GLU A 289 -6.45 -8.08 -8.51
N TRP A 290 -5.79 -7.21 -7.73
CA TRP A 290 -4.51 -6.60 -8.10
C TRP A 290 -3.43 -7.61 -8.46
N THR A 291 -3.25 -8.63 -7.61
CA THR A 291 -2.26 -9.68 -7.86
C THR A 291 -2.58 -10.47 -9.13
N ILE A 292 -3.86 -10.79 -9.36
CA ILE A 292 -4.29 -11.64 -10.48
C ILE A 292 -4.12 -10.92 -11.81
N ASP A 293 -4.40 -9.63 -11.83
CA ASP A 293 -4.22 -8.75 -12.99
C ASP A 293 -2.76 -8.30 -13.17
N ASP A 294 -1.82 -8.90 -12.43
CA ASP A 294 -0.38 -8.57 -12.40
C ASP A 294 -0.05 -7.17 -11.88
N ARG A 295 -1.06 -6.31 -11.64
CA ARG A 295 -0.92 -4.91 -11.23
C ARG A 295 0.02 -4.75 -10.04
N GLY A 296 1.12 -4.03 -10.28
CA GLY A 296 2.08 -3.66 -9.23
C GLY A 296 3.01 -4.79 -8.79
N LEU A 297 2.97 -5.92 -9.47
CA LEU A 297 4.03 -6.93 -9.45
C LEU A 297 4.91 -6.65 -10.68
N ALA A 298 6.24 -6.77 -10.54
CA ALA A 298 7.17 -6.58 -11.67
C ALA A 298 7.11 -7.73 -12.68
N GLY A 299 5.91 -8.10 -13.12
CA GLY A 299 5.68 -9.05 -14.20
C GLY A 299 6.18 -8.49 -15.52
N LEU A 300 6.52 -9.40 -16.44
CA LEU A 300 7.02 -9.08 -17.79
C LEU A 300 5.99 -8.35 -18.68
N GLY A 301 4.72 -8.28 -18.27
CA GLY A 301 3.62 -7.70 -19.03
C GLY A 301 3.05 -6.38 -18.50
N ASP A 302 3.49 -5.90 -17.33
CA ASP A 302 2.92 -4.70 -16.75
C ASP A 302 3.59 -3.46 -17.32
N LEU A 303 2.81 -2.67 -18.07
CA LEU A 303 3.11 -1.28 -18.41
C LEU A 303 2.44 -0.31 -17.42
N GLN A 304 1.74 -0.82 -16.40
CA GLN A 304 0.89 -0.01 -15.53
C GLN A 304 0.94 -0.44 -14.06
N GLY A 305 1.30 0.49 -13.17
CA GLY A 305 1.39 0.25 -11.73
C GLY A 305 0.12 0.63 -10.96
N LEU A 306 0.01 0.11 -9.74
CA LEU A 306 -1.02 0.57 -8.81
C LEU A 306 -0.63 1.91 -8.20
N PRO A 307 -1.56 2.88 -8.13
CA PRO A 307 -1.32 4.11 -7.40
C PRO A 307 -1.42 3.87 -5.89
N TRP A 308 -0.49 4.43 -5.13
CA TRP A 308 -0.42 4.27 -3.67
C TRP A 308 0.30 5.44 -3.01
N ILE A 309 0.10 5.57 -1.70
CA ILE A 309 0.72 6.61 -0.87
C ILE A 309 1.16 6.05 0.49
N LEU A 310 2.23 6.60 1.05
CA LEU A 310 2.69 6.35 2.41
C LEU A 310 3.13 7.67 3.05
N SER A 311 2.62 7.96 4.24
CA SER A 311 3.03 9.13 5.02
C SER A 311 4.36 8.84 5.72
N MET A 312 5.41 9.62 5.42
CA MET A 312 6.69 9.48 6.12
C MET A 312 6.63 10.00 7.55
N GLU A 313 5.68 10.88 7.87
CA GLU A 313 5.42 11.33 9.24
C GLU A 313 4.89 10.17 10.10
N GLU A 314 3.83 9.50 9.66
CA GLU A 314 3.27 8.33 10.36
C GLU A 314 4.29 7.18 10.44
N PHE A 315 5.05 6.97 9.37
CA PHE A 315 6.16 6.00 9.35
C PHE A 315 7.20 6.32 10.42
N PHE A 316 7.60 7.59 10.55
CA PHE A 316 8.61 7.99 11.53
C PHE A 316 8.07 7.90 12.96
N GLU A 317 6.83 8.30 13.20
CA GLU A 317 6.15 8.11 14.49
C GLU A 317 6.11 6.63 14.89
N ALA A 318 5.75 5.73 13.97
CA ALA A 318 5.73 4.28 14.23
C ALA A 318 7.13 3.71 14.50
N TRP A 319 8.18 4.32 13.93
CA TRP A 319 9.55 3.96 14.21
C TRP A 319 9.93 4.34 15.64
N ILE A 320 9.66 5.58 16.06
CA ILE A 320 9.89 6.02 17.44
C ILE A 320 9.01 5.20 18.41
N GLU A 321 7.78 4.84 18.04
CA GLU A 321 6.90 3.94 18.83
C GLU A 321 7.61 2.60 19.11
N THR A 322 8.34 2.09 18.13
CA THR A 322 9.05 0.81 18.23
C THR A 322 10.32 0.94 19.08
N VAL A 323 11.08 2.03 18.92
CA VAL A 323 12.25 2.33 19.75
C VAL A 323 11.85 2.55 21.21
N ALA A 324 10.83 3.36 21.47
CA ALA A 324 10.30 3.62 22.80
C ALA A 324 9.73 2.35 23.43
N GLY A 325 9.08 1.48 22.66
CA GLY A 325 8.60 0.18 23.14
C GLY A 325 9.73 -0.74 23.59
N GLU A 326 10.85 -0.76 22.87
CA GLU A 326 12.05 -1.51 23.28
C GLU A 326 12.72 -0.90 24.51
N LEU A 327 12.79 0.44 24.58
CA LEU A 327 13.28 1.14 25.77
C LEU A 327 12.44 0.80 27.00
N THR A 328 11.11 0.85 26.88
CA THR A 328 10.15 0.56 27.96
C THR A 328 10.35 -0.84 28.53
N LYS A 329 10.63 -1.85 27.69
CA LYS A 329 10.93 -3.21 28.15
C LYS A 329 12.19 -3.30 29.01
N ARG A 330 13.16 -2.42 28.80
CA ARG A 330 14.45 -2.42 29.52
C ARG A 330 14.38 -1.65 30.83
N ILE A 331 13.71 -0.50 30.84
CA ILE A 331 13.65 0.38 32.00
C ILE A 331 12.39 0.17 32.86
N GLY A 332 11.41 -0.58 32.36
CA GLY A 332 10.09 -0.71 32.98
C GLY A 332 9.22 0.53 32.75
N GLY A 333 7.90 0.34 32.73
CA GLY A 333 6.94 1.44 32.57
C GLY A 333 5.79 1.10 31.62
N ILE A 334 4.94 2.09 31.40
CA ILE A 334 3.76 2.02 30.54
C ILE A 334 3.93 3.02 29.41
N LEU A 335 3.99 2.50 28.18
CA LEU A 335 4.01 3.32 26.96
C LEU A 335 2.60 3.48 26.41
N ARG A 336 2.18 4.72 26.22
CA ARG A 336 0.93 5.11 25.56
C ARG A 336 1.24 5.72 24.19
N VAL A 337 0.41 5.41 23.20
CA VAL A 337 0.64 5.81 21.81
C VAL A 337 -0.47 6.73 21.27
N GLY A 338 -0.08 7.88 20.73
CA GLY A 338 -0.99 8.88 20.17
C GLY A 338 -1.76 8.41 18.94
N ARG A 339 -1.13 7.62 18.05
CA ARG A 339 -1.80 6.99 16.90
C ARG A 339 -2.99 6.11 17.29
N LYS A 340 -2.93 5.48 18.47
CA LYS A 340 -4.02 4.68 19.05
C LYS A 340 -4.98 5.50 19.92
N ARG A 341 -4.77 6.82 20.01
CA ARG A 341 -5.48 7.77 20.87
C ARG A 341 -5.36 7.47 22.37
N GLU A 342 -4.25 6.88 22.78
CA GLU A 342 -4.00 6.52 24.20
C GLU A 342 -3.38 7.67 25.01
N THR A 343 -2.88 8.72 24.35
CA THR A 343 -2.15 9.85 24.95
C THR A 343 -2.99 11.13 25.03
N VAL A 344 -4.31 11.05 24.82
CA VAL A 344 -5.19 12.23 24.88
C VAL A 344 -5.12 12.83 26.28
N ALA A 345 -4.52 14.01 26.39
CA ALA A 345 -4.40 14.76 27.64
C ALA A 345 -5.31 15.99 27.56
N PRO A 346 -6.40 16.07 28.34
CA PRO A 346 -7.27 17.24 28.33
C PRO A 346 -6.51 18.47 28.82
N LEU A 347 -6.74 19.62 28.16
CA LEU A 347 -6.19 20.90 28.56
C LEU A 347 -7.22 21.68 29.36
N VAL A 348 -6.81 22.18 30.52
CA VAL A 348 -7.58 23.12 31.33
C VAL A 348 -6.84 24.45 31.30
N TRP A 349 -7.38 25.42 30.56
CA TRP A 349 -6.82 26.77 30.53
C TRP A 349 -7.08 27.48 31.85
N ASN A 350 -6.07 28.20 32.34
CA ASN A 350 -6.21 29.11 33.47
C ASN A 350 -5.64 30.49 33.09
N PRO A 351 -6.47 31.53 32.98
CA PRO A 351 -7.93 31.51 33.07
C PRO A 351 -8.62 30.81 31.89
N SER A 352 -9.82 30.26 32.12
CA SER A 352 -10.52 29.35 31.20
C SER A 352 -10.91 29.95 29.84
N TYR A 353 -11.01 31.27 29.74
CA TYR A 353 -11.36 32.00 28.50
C TYR A 353 -10.16 32.28 27.58
N VAL A 354 -8.94 31.91 27.98
CA VAL A 354 -7.72 32.27 27.23
C VAL A 354 -7.43 31.33 26.06
N GLY A 355 -7.96 30.10 26.07
CA GLY A 355 -7.65 29.13 25.03
C GLY A 355 -8.84 28.31 24.56
N SER A 356 -8.86 28.05 23.25
CA SER A 356 -9.88 27.25 22.57
C SER A 356 -9.51 25.76 22.46
N GLN A 357 -8.24 25.41 22.69
CA GLN A 357 -7.75 24.05 22.53
C GLN A 357 -8.17 23.17 23.70
N LYS A 358 -8.81 22.03 23.43
CA LYS A 358 -9.38 21.16 24.47
C LYS A 358 -8.45 20.05 24.96
N TYR A 359 -7.46 19.67 24.16
CA TYR A 359 -6.55 18.57 24.50
C TYR A 359 -5.21 18.71 23.77
N LEU A 360 -4.20 18.05 24.35
CA LEU A 360 -2.95 17.68 23.69
C LEU A 360 -3.03 16.21 23.28
N LEU A 361 -2.44 15.90 22.13
CA LEU A 361 -2.22 14.53 21.69
C LEU A 361 -0.73 14.37 21.38
N PRO A 362 0.10 14.11 22.39
CA PRO A 362 1.50 13.79 22.15
C PRO A 362 1.64 12.49 21.37
N ASP A 363 2.69 12.37 20.57
CA ASP A 363 2.89 11.19 19.72
C ASP A 363 3.10 9.93 20.58
N LEU A 364 3.92 10.03 21.63
CA LEU A 364 4.12 8.96 22.61
C LEU A 364 4.31 9.53 24.02
N VAL A 365 3.81 8.80 25.01
CA VAL A 365 3.99 9.11 26.44
C VAL A 365 4.45 7.86 27.16
N LEU A 366 5.58 7.93 27.84
CA LEU A 366 6.09 6.88 28.71
C LEU A 366 5.96 7.30 30.16
N GLU A 367 5.29 6.48 30.96
CA GLU A 367 5.14 6.67 32.40
C GLU A 367 5.93 5.58 33.13
N ARG A 368 6.83 5.97 34.04
CA ARG A 368 7.59 5.02 34.87
C ARG A 368 7.72 5.52 36.31
N ALA A 369 8.09 4.63 37.23
CA ALA A 369 8.45 5.04 38.58
C ALA A 369 9.66 5.97 38.55
N ALA A 370 9.58 7.09 39.26
CA ALA A 370 10.66 8.06 39.30
C ALA A 370 11.91 7.47 39.97
N SER A 371 13.09 7.85 39.46
CA SER A 371 14.38 7.28 39.89
C SER A 371 14.74 7.66 41.33
N ASP A 372 14.16 8.74 41.85
CA ASP A 372 14.27 9.25 43.21
C ASP A 372 13.26 8.61 44.19
N GLY A 373 12.45 7.66 43.71
CA GLY A 373 11.45 6.95 44.49
C GLY A 373 10.16 7.73 44.74
N ASN A 374 10.02 8.96 44.23
CA ASN A 374 8.89 9.82 44.56
C ASN A 374 8.01 10.11 43.35
N GLY A 375 7.04 9.21 43.12
CA GLY A 375 5.98 9.40 42.12
C GLY A 375 6.28 8.79 40.75
N ILE A 376 5.62 9.35 39.73
CA ILE A 376 5.66 8.88 38.34
C ILE A 376 6.41 9.91 37.51
N GLU A 377 7.47 9.47 36.82
CA GLU A 377 8.13 10.25 35.79
C GLU A 377 7.41 10.04 34.45
N THR A 378 7.01 11.14 33.81
CA THR A 378 6.36 11.15 32.50
C THR A 378 7.31 11.70 31.45
N ILE A 379 7.68 10.88 30.47
CA ILE A 379 8.53 11.26 29.34
C ILE A 379 7.65 11.37 28.10
N ILE A 380 7.65 12.54 27.47
CA ILE A 380 6.88 12.81 26.26
C ILE A 380 7.82 12.80 25.06
N PHE A 381 7.48 12.03 24.03
CA PHE A 381 8.20 12.02 22.76
C PHE A 381 7.35 12.70 21.70
N ASP A 382 7.93 13.71 21.04
CA ASP A 382 7.37 14.35 19.84
C ASP A 382 8.25 13.97 18.65
N ALA A 383 7.72 13.12 17.77
CA ALA A 383 8.43 12.62 16.61
C ALA A 383 8.08 13.52 15.41
N LYS A 384 9.11 14.07 14.75
CA LYS A 384 8.90 14.94 13.58
C LYS A 384 9.80 14.54 12.42
N TYR A 385 9.17 14.21 11.30
CA TYR A 385 9.85 13.97 10.04
C TYR A 385 10.02 15.30 9.28
N LYS A 386 11.18 15.95 9.42
CA LYS A 386 11.44 17.26 8.79
C LYS A 386 12.41 17.16 7.62
N GLY A 387 12.25 18.05 6.64
CA GLY A 387 13.10 18.16 5.45
C GLY A 387 14.46 18.84 5.67
N HIS A 388 14.75 19.34 6.88
CA HIS A 388 15.92 20.21 7.13
C HIS A 388 17.26 19.49 7.24
N TRP A 389 17.28 18.16 7.31
CA TRP A 389 18.55 17.42 7.32
C TRP A 389 19.01 17.15 5.89
N LYS A 390 19.85 18.04 5.36
CA LYS A 390 20.74 17.69 4.24
C LYS A 390 21.75 16.70 4.79
N ILE A 391 21.76 15.49 4.23
CA ILE A 391 22.86 14.54 4.42
C ILE A 391 24.05 15.02 3.59
#